data_AF-A0A7V5YRC3-F1
#
_entry.id   AF-A0A7V5YRC3-F1
#
_cell.length_a   1.000
_cell.length_b   1.000
_cell.length_c   1.000
_cell.angle_alpha   90.00
_cell.angle_beta   90.00
_cell.angle_gamma   90.00
#
_symmetry.space_group_name_H-M   'P 1'
#
loop_
_entity.id
_entity.type
_entity.pdbx_description
1 polymer ?
#
loop_
_entity_poly.entity_id
_entity_poly.type
_entity_poly.pdbx_seq_one_letter_code
_entity_poly.pdbx_strand_id
1 'polypeptide(L)' 'MDLDLRHIPEPPPRTDFAIGAIGAGFIMRDVHLVAYRAAGYRVTAIAATNIDKA' A
#
# COMPACT_ATOMS: atom_id res chain seq x y z
N MET A 1 -10.75 -24.00 20.90
CA MET A 1 -9.33 -24.00 20.46
C MET A 1 -9.14 -22.71 19.70
N ASP A 2 -8.17 -21.90 20.10
CA ASP A 2 -7.74 -20.75 19.30
C ASP A 2 -6.73 -21.27 18.26
N LEU A 3 -6.99 -21.01 16.99
CA LEU A 3 -6.17 -21.51 15.88
C LEU A 3 -5.51 -20.32 15.19
N ASP A 4 -4.28 -20.02 15.61
CA ASP A 4 -3.46 -19.01 14.95
C ASP A 4 -2.89 -19.56 13.64
N LEU A 5 -3.56 -19.19 12.54
CA LEU A 5 -3.21 -19.62 11.17
C LEU A 5 -2.10 -18.79 10.53
N ARG A 6 -1.65 -17.68 11.15
CA ARG A 6 -0.67 -16.74 10.57
C ARG A 6 -0.93 -16.38 9.11
N HIS A 7 -2.21 -16.20 8.76
CA HIS A 7 -2.63 -15.88 7.39
C HIS A 7 -2.37 -14.42 7.00
N ILE A 8 -2.14 -13.56 7.99
CA ILE A 8 -1.76 -12.17 7.79
C ILE A 8 -0.24 -12.08 7.85
N PRO A 9 0.42 -11.52 6.83
CA PRO A 9 1.85 -11.29 6.89
C PRO A 9 2.19 -10.31 8.02
N GLU A 10 3.32 -10.55 8.69
CA GLU A 10 3.84 -9.60 9.66
C GLU A 10 4.13 -8.25 8.97
N PRO A 11 3.86 -7.12 9.63
CA PRO A 11 4.24 -5.81 9.12
C PRO A 11 5.76 -5.72 8.89
N PRO A 12 6.22 -4.91 7.92
CA PRO A 12 7.63 -4.67 7.74
C PRO A 12 8.24 -4.01 9.00
N PRO A 13 9.56 -4.20 9.25
CA PRO A 13 10.22 -3.69 10.45
C PRO A 13 10.26 -2.16 10.53
N ARG A 14 10.05 -1.46 9.41
CA ARG A 14 10.00 -0.01 9.31
C ARG A 14 8.96 0.40 8.27
N THR A 15 8.28 1.51 8.52
CA THR A 15 7.26 2.06 7.62
C THR A 15 7.76 3.21 6.75
N ASP A 16 8.95 3.74 7.05
CA ASP A 16 9.54 4.89 6.37
C ASP A 16 10.37 4.53 5.14
N PHE A 17 10.38 3.26 4.71
CA PHE A 17 10.90 2.88 3.41
C PHE A 17 10.14 3.63 2.30
N ALA A 18 10.89 4.20 1.36
CA ALA A 18 10.29 4.78 0.16
C ALA A 18 9.74 3.63 -0.69
N ILE A 19 8.44 3.63 -0.94
CA ILE A 19 7.79 2.65 -1.80
C ILE A 19 7.14 3.31 -3.01
N GLY A 20 7.17 2.60 -4.14
CA GLY A 20 6.43 2.96 -5.36
C GLY A 20 5.20 2.08 -5.51
N ALA A 21 4.09 2.67 -5.94
CA ALA A 21 2.85 1.96 -6.28
C ALA A 21 2.69 1.84 -7.80
N ILE A 22 2.10 0.74 -8.27
CA ILE A 22 1.79 0.54 -9.69
C ILE A 22 0.27 0.42 -9.84
N GLY A 23 -0.29 1.21 -10.74
CA GLY A 23 -1.72 1.38 -10.97
C GLY A 23 -2.27 2.58 -10.20
N ALA A 24 -3.06 3.42 -10.88
CA ALA A 24 -3.69 4.61 -10.29
C ALA A 24 -5.23 4.60 -10.45
N GLY A 25 -5.81 3.40 -10.46
CA GLY A 25 -7.25 3.21 -10.45
C GLY A 25 -7.85 3.43 -9.06
N PHE A 26 -9.18 3.30 -8.97
CA PHE A 26 -9.95 3.41 -7.73
C PHE A 26 -9.34 2.64 -6.55
N ILE A 27 -8.97 1.36 -6.76
CA ILE A 27 -8.42 0.52 -5.69
C ILE A 27 -7.09 1.08 -5.16
N MET A 28 -6.23 1.64 -6.01
CA MET A 28 -5.01 2.27 -5.52
C MET A 28 -5.33 3.56 -4.76
N ARG A 29 -6.06 4.47 -5.40
CA ARG A 29 -6.32 5.82 -4.88
C ARG A 29 -7.11 5.83 -3.58
N ASP A 30 -8.22 5.09 -3.56
CA ASP A 30 -9.25 5.21 -2.53
C ASP A 30 -9.15 4.08 -1.48
N VAL A 31 -8.34 3.05 -1.72
CA VAL A 31 -8.14 1.94 -0.77
C VAL A 31 -6.69 1.85 -0.33
N HIS A 32 -5.76 1.51 -1.22
CA HIS A 32 -4.37 1.25 -0.82
C HIS A 32 -3.65 2.50 -0.31
N LEU A 33 -3.70 3.63 -1.01
CA LEU A 33 -3.00 4.84 -0.56
C LEU A 33 -3.57 5.37 0.76
N VAL A 34 -4.89 5.25 0.96
CA VAL A 34 -5.55 5.58 2.24
C VAL A 34 -5.05 4.66 3.35
N ALA A 35 -5.06 3.34 3.12
CA ALA A 35 -4.59 2.35 4.08
C ALA A 35 -3.09 2.51 4.39
N TYR A 36 -2.26 2.77 3.38
CA TYR A 36 -0.83 3.00 3.53
C TYR A 36 -0.54 4.24 4.36
N ARG A 37 -1.25 5.33 4.10
CA ARG A 37 -1.15 6.55 4.92
C ARG A 37 -1.58 6.27 6.37
N ALA A 38 -2.67 5.55 6.58
CA ALA A 38 -3.15 5.18 7.91
C ALA A 38 -2.14 4.28 8.66
N ALA A 39 -1.46 3.37 7.95
CA ALA A 39 -0.42 2.51 8.49
C ALA A 39 0.96 3.18 8.59
N GLY A 40 1.09 4.45 8.14
CA GLY A 40 2.34 5.21 8.20
C GLY A 40 3.38 4.83 7.14
N TYR A 41 2.99 4.14 6.06
CA TYR A 41 3.89 3.80 4.96
C TYR A 41 4.20 5.00 4.06
N ARG A 42 5.46 5.17 3.67
CA ARG A 42 5.92 6.30 2.84
C ARG A 42 5.91 5.98 1.34
N VAL A 43 4.77 6.18 0.70
CA VAL A 43 4.63 6.09 -0.76
C VAL A 43 5.21 7.36 -1.41
N THR A 44 6.18 7.21 -2.31
CA THR A 44 6.88 8.34 -2.95
C THR A 44 6.73 8.40 -4.46
N ALA A 45 6.20 7.35 -5.08
CA ALA A 45 6.01 7.27 -6.52
C ALA A 45 4.75 6.48 -6.87
N ILE A 46 4.14 6.83 -7.99
CA ILE A 46 3.05 6.08 -8.60
C ILE A 46 3.31 5.92 -10.10
N ALA A 47 3.08 4.73 -10.63
CA ALA A 47 3.16 4.45 -12.05
C ALA A 47 1.76 4.12 -12.59
N ALA A 48 1.37 4.78 -13.69
CA ALA A 48 0.13 4.50 -14.40
C ALA A 48 0.39 4.39 -15.90
N THR A 49 -0.44 3.61 -16.60
CA THR A 49 -0.39 3.49 -18.06
C THR A 49 -1.00 4.69 -18.78
N ASN A 50 -1.79 5.51 -18.08
CA ASN A 50 -2.29 6.80 -18.54
C ASN A 50 -1.83 7.87 -17.56
N ILE A 51 -1.09 8.87 -18.05
CA ILE A 51 -0.56 9.99 -17.25
C ILE A 51 -1.67 10.84 -16.63
N ASP A 52 -2.86 10.93 -17.25
CA ASP A 52 -4.00 11.67 -16.71
C ASP A 52 -4.55 11.05 -15.41
N LYS A 53 -4.16 9.80 -15.13
CA LYS A 53 -4.55 9.08 -13.91
C LYS A 53 -3.45 9.04 -12.85
N ALA A 54 -2.21 9.35 -13.22
CA ALA A 54 -1.07 9.35 -12.30
C ALA A 54 -1.14 10.55 -11.35
#